data_AF-A0A9X3QVV1-F1
#
_entry.id   AF-A0A9X3QVV1-F1
#
_cell.length_a   1.000
_cell.length_b   1.000
_cell.length_c   1.000
_cell.angle_alpha   90.00
_cell.angle_beta   90.00
_cell.angle_gamma   90.00
#
_symmetry.space_group_name_H-M   'P 1'
#
loop_
_entity.id
_entity.type
_entity.pdbx_description
1 polymer ?
#
loop_
_entity_poly.entity_id
_entity_poly.type
_entity_poly.pdbx_seq_one_letter_code
_entity_poly.pdbx_strand_id
1 'polypeptide(L)'
;MTQIEQDEQEDKPLDPAMEKVRRKMIRLQIVSGSVMFISLMAVFGAVVYKAMGPSKAVQTQTEAPNLAVPTGNGPVAVTASLPQGFTIDNVSYSGGDMLFYGRLANGTRKALVFNVSSGRFLADVTVDGQ
;
A
#
# COMPACT_ATOMS: atom_id res chain seq x y z
N MET A 1 -38.44 -58.55 -4.43
CA MET A 1 -38.22 -57.53 -3.37
C MET A 1 -37.20 -56.55 -3.95
N THR A 2 -37.46 -55.30 -4.27
CA THR A 2 -38.61 -54.41 -4.06
C THR A 2 -38.56 -53.47 -5.27
N GLN A 3 -39.55 -53.56 -6.16
CA GLN A 3 -39.72 -52.65 -7.27
C GLN A 3 -40.33 -51.38 -6.66
N ILE A 4 -39.56 -50.29 -6.61
CA ILE A 4 -40.11 -48.99 -6.23
C ILE A 4 -40.78 -48.47 -7.50
N GLU A 5 -42.10 -48.61 -7.56
CA GLU A 5 -42.97 -47.83 -8.43
C GLU A 5 -42.69 -46.34 -8.15
N GLN A 6 -41.99 -45.67 -9.07
CA GLN A 6 -42.01 -44.22 -9.14
C GLN A 6 -43.30 -43.87 -9.87
N ASP A 7 -44.34 -43.65 -9.08
CA ASP A 7 -45.63 -43.15 -9.50
C ASP A 7 -45.49 -42.04 -10.54
N GLU A 8 -46.17 -42.26 -11.66
CA GLU A 8 -46.67 -41.29 -12.63
C GLU A 8 -47.45 -40.14 -11.97
N GLN A 9 -46.75 -39.27 -11.24
CA GLN A 9 -47.29 -37.94 -10.91
C GLN A 9 -47.12 -37.04 -12.13
N GLU A 10 -48.05 -37.26 -13.05
CA GLU A 10 -48.78 -36.24 -13.79
C GLU A 10 -47.93 -35.07 -14.31
N ASP A 11 -47.69 -35.08 -15.62
CA ASP A 11 -47.51 -33.91 -16.47
C ASP A 11 -48.71 -32.95 -16.31
N LYS A 12 -48.80 -32.29 -15.14
CA LYS A 12 -49.64 -31.14 -14.93
C LYS A 12 -48.93 -29.99 -15.63
N PRO A 13 -49.50 -29.42 -16.71
CA PRO A 13 -48.83 -28.39 -17.48
C PRO A 13 -48.45 -27.27 -16.52
N LEU A 14 -47.14 -27.05 -16.32
CA LEU A 14 -46.66 -26.02 -15.42
C LEU A 14 -47.34 -24.72 -15.83
N ASP A 15 -48.11 -24.16 -14.90
CA ASP A 15 -48.82 -22.91 -15.05
C ASP A 15 -47.94 -21.92 -15.83
N PRO A 16 -48.43 -21.20 -16.85
CA PRO A 16 -47.65 -20.24 -17.63
C PRO A 16 -47.01 -19.13 -16.77
N ALA A 17 -47.36 -19.05 -15.49
CA ALA A 17 -46.68 -18.28 -14.46
C ALA A 17 -45.32 -18.87 -14.01
N MET A 18 -45.16 -20.20 -13.89
CA MET A 18 -43.93 -20.85 -13.41
C MET A 18 -42.77 -20.81 -14.41
N GLU A 19 -43.03 -20.89 -15.70
CA GLU A 19 -41.95 -20.77 -16.70
C GLU A 19 -41.37 -19.34 -16.76
N LYS A 20 -42.21 -18.33 -16.52
CA LYS A 20 -41.78 -16.92 -16.39
C LYS A 20 -40.87 -16.73 -15.20
N VAL A 21 -41.13 -17.41 -14.08
CA VAL A 21 -40.27 -17.37 -12.88
C VAL A 21 -38.94 -18.07 -13.16
N ARG A 22 -38.94 -19.27 -13.76
CA ARG A 22 -37.71 -19.99 -14.14
C ARG A 22 -36.81 -19.14 -15.05
N ARG A 23 -37.39 -18.50 -16.07
CA ARG A 23 -36.65 -17.60 -16.98
C ARG A 23 -36.08 -16.39 -16.23
N LYS A 24 -36.80 -15.85 -15.25
CA LYS A 24 -36.36 -14.73 -14.42
C LYS A 24 -35.21 -15.13 -13.48
N MET A 25 -35.24 -16.34 -12.93
CA MET A 25 -34.14 -16.90 -12.12
C MET A 25 -32.87 -17.09 -12.94
N ILE A 26 -32.99 -17.63 -14.16
CA ILE A 26 -31.84 -17.80 -15.07
C ILE A 26 -31.25 -16.44 -15.45
N ARG A 27 -32.10 -15.46 -15.77
CA ARG A 27 -31.64 -14.10 -16.09
C ARG A 27 -30.89 -13.46 -14.92
N LEU A 28 -31.38 -13.68 -13.70
CA LEU A 28 -30.72 -13.18 -12.49
C LEU A 28 -29.38 -13.87 -12.22
N GLN A 29 -29.30 -15.19 -12.42
CA GLN A 29 -28.06 -15.96 -12.27
C GLN A 29 -27.01 -15.51 -13.28
N ILE A 30 -27.39 -15.26 -14.54
CA ILE A 30 -26.48 -14.73 -15.56
C ILE A 30 -25.95 -13.37 -15.13
N VAL A 31 -26.83 -12.44 -14.72
CA VAL A 31 -26.41 -11.10 -14.27
C VAL A 31 -25.45 -11.17 -13.09
N SER A 32 -25.80 -11.95 -12.06
CA SER A 32 -24.96 -12.12 -10.86
C SER A 32 -23.61 -12.78 -11.19
N GLY A 33 -23.61 -13.83 -12.00
CA GLY A 33 -22.39 -14.52 -12.43
C GLY A 33 -21.49 -13.63 -13.28
N SER A 34 -22.08 -12.78 -14.12
CA SER A 34 -21.34 -11.83 -14.95
C SER A 34 -20.54 -10.84 -14.11
N VAL A 35 -21.16 -10.25 -13.08
CA VAL A 35 -20.49 -9.29 -12.19
C VAL A 35 -19.36 -9.95 -11.40
N MET A 36 -19.57 -11.18 -10.92
CA MET A 36 -18.54 -11.96 -10.24
C MET A 36 -17.33 -12.23 -11.17
N PHE A 37 -17.58 -12.65 -12.40
CA PHE A 37 -16.54 -12.93 -13.38
C PHE A 37 -15.77 -11.65 -13.79
N ILE A 38 -16.47 -10.54 -14.03
CA ILE A 38 -15.84 -9.26 -14.36
C ILE A 38 -14.96 -8.77 -13.21
N SER A 39 -15.43 -8.92 -11.97
CA SER A 39 -14.66 -8.50 -10.78
C SER A 39 -13.35 -9.28 -10.67
N LEU A 40 -13.39 -10.60 -10.91
CA LEU A 40 -12.20 -11.44 -10.95
C LEU A 40 -11.24 -11.04 -12.09
N MET A 41 -11.77 -10.82 -13.31
CA MET A 41 -10.97 -10.39 -14.45
C MET A 41 -10.35 -9.00 -14.24
N ALA A 42 -11.05 -8.09 -13.55
CA ALA A 42 -10.52 -6.76 -13.21
C ALA A 42 -9.33 -6.84 -12.27
N VAL A 43 -9.37 -7.70 -11.25
CA VAL A 43 -8.25 -7.91 -10.32
C VAL A 43 -7.04 -8.48 -11.05
N PHE A 44 -7.24 -9.53 -11.87
CA PHE A 44 -6.14 -10.09 -12.67
C PHE A 44 -5.58 -9.07 -13.66
N GLY A 45 -6.44 -8.30 -14.34
CA GLY A 45 -6.04 -7.23 -15.24
C GLY A 45 -5.19 -6.18 -14.52
N ALA A 46 -5.55 -5.77 -13.31
CA ALA A 46 -4.76 -4.83 -12.51
C ALA A 46 -3.39 -5.40 -12.11
N VAL A 47 -3.31 -6.68 -11.72
CA VAL A 47 -2.05 -7.33 -11.36
C VAL A 47 -1.13 -7.46 -12.58
N VAL A 48 -1.65 -7.92 -13.72
CA VAL A 48 -0.87 -8.05 -14.96
C VAL A 48 -0.45 -6.68 -15.48
N TYR A 49 -1.34 -5.68 -15.47
CA TYR A 49 -1.00 -4.31 -15.83
C TYR A 49 0.06 -3.72 -14.89
N LYS A 50 0.00 -4.02 -13.58
CA LYS A 50 1.05 -3.61 -12.63
C LYS A 50 2.37 -4.36 -12.85
N ALA A 51 2.33 -5.62 -13.27
CA ALA A 51 3.51 -6.45 -13.51
C ALA A 51 4.18 -6.19 -14.87
N MET A 52 3.41 -5.83 -15.90
CA MET A 52 3.87 -5.67 -17.28
C MET A 52 3.80 -4.23 -17.79
N GLY A 53 3.07 -3.34 -17.12
CA GLY A 53 2.97 -1.93 -17.49
C GLY A 53 4.30 -1.22 -17.25
N PRO A 54 4.65 -0.21 -18.08
CA PRO A 54 5.81 0.62 -17.83
C PRO A 54 5.66 1.24 -16.45
N SER A 55 6.68 1.10 -15.61
CA SER A 55 6.75 1.63 -14.26
C SER A 55 6.49 3.14 -14.25
N LYS A 56 5.22 3.54 -14.27
CA LYS A 56 4.84 4.88 -13.87
C LYS A 56 5.12 4.91 -12.39
N ALA A 57 6.16 5.65 -12.03
CA ALA A 57 6.54 5.98 -10.68
C ALA A 57 5.37 6.69 -9.98
N VAL A 58 4.37 5.93 -9.57
CA VAL A 58 3.59 6.30 -8.41
C VAL A 58 4.59 6.20 -7.29
N GLN A 59 5.00 7.35 -6.77
CA GLN A 59 5.77 7.47 -5.53
C GLN A 59 4.89 7.00 -4.37
N THR A 60 4.52 5.72 -4.35
CA THR A 60 4.32 5.03 -3.08
C THR A 60 5.71 5.01 -2.46
N GLN A 61 5.93 5.92 -1.50
CA GLN A 61 6.95 5.75 -0.48
C GLN A 61 6.60 4.48 0.29
N THR A 62 6.93 3.33 -0.31
CA THR A 62 7.18 2.11 0.42
C THR A 62 8.69 1.98 0.40
N GLU A 63 9.35 2.89 1.11
CA GLU A 63 10.62 2.53 1.71
C GLU A 63 10.28 1.45 2.72
N ALA A 64 10.47 0.19 2.32
CA ALA A 64 10.76 -0.83 3.32
C ALA A 64 11.85 -0.23 4.23
N PRO A 65 11.71 -0.28 5.56
CA PRO A 65 12.74 0.26 6.42
C PRO A 65 14.00 -0.51 6.09
N ASN A 66 14.94 0.16 5.42
CA ASN A 66 16.23 -0.40 5.10
C ASN A 66 17.00 -0.40 6.42
N LEU A 67 16.64 -1.35 7.29
CA LEU A 67 17.27 -1.68 8.56
C LEU A 67 18.63 -2.34 8.33
N ALA A 68 19.31 -2.00 7.24
CA ALA A 68 20.67 -2.44 6.98
C ALA A 68 21.56 -1.84 8.06
N VAL A 69 21.79 -2.63 9.12
CA VAL A 69 22.90 -2.41 10.04
C VAL A 69 24.15 -2.43 9.16
N PRO A 70 25.00 -1.38 9.20
CA PRO A 70 26.21 -1.34 8.38
C PRO A 70 27.03 -2.62 8.57
N THR A 71 27.14 -3.44 7.53
CA THR A 71 27.88 -4.72 7.56
C THR A 71 29.39 -4.54 7.38
N GLY A 72 29.89 -3.30 7.54
CA GLY A 72 31.28 -2.93 7.36
C GLY A 72 32.05 -2.85 8.68
N ASN A 73 33.34 -3.19 8.62
CA ASN A 73 34.26 -3.30 9.75
C ASN A 73 34.42 -1.98 10.53
N GLY A 74 33.78 -1.89 11.70
CA GLY A 74 34.10 -0.93 12.76
C GLY A 74 33.31 0.38 12.75
N PRO A 75 33.55 1.25 13.76
CA PRO A 75 32.83 2.52 13.89
C PRO A 75 33.10 3.46 12.71
N VAL A 76 32.04 4.06 12.16
CA VAL A 76 32.16 5.11 11.14
C VAL A 76 32.39 6.46 11.83
N ALA A 77 33.52 7.10 11.54
CA ALA A 77 33.83 8.44 12.02
C ALA A 77 33.43 9.48 10.97
N VAL A 78 32.45 10.32 11.29
CA VAL A 78 31.98 11.40 10.42
C VAL A 78 31.64 12.62 11.25
N THR A 79 31.88 13.82 10.69
CA THR A 79 31.62 15.10 11.37
C THR A 79 30.51 15.85 10.65
N ALA A 80 29.45 16.21 11.38
CA ALA A 80 28.38 17.07 10.88
C ALA A 80 28.63 18.52 11.33
N SER A 81 28.95 19.41 10.39
CA SER A 81 29.17 20.83 10.66
C SER A 81 27.83 21.57 10.78
N LEU A 82 27.36 21.73 12.01
CA LEU A 82 26.14 22.48 12.31
C LEU A 82 26.37 24.00 12.20
N PRO A 83 25.32 24.80 11.94
CA PRO A 83 25.41 26.25 11.91
C PRO A 83 25.96 26.83 13.22
N GLN A 84 26.69 27.94 13.14
CA GLN A 84 27.23 28.59 14.32
C GLN A 84 26.12 29.04 15.27
N GLY A 85 26.29 28.76 16.57
CA GLY A 85 25.29 29.09 17.60
C GLY A 85 24.01 28.24 17.54
N PHE A 86 24.01 27.16 16.76
CA PHE A 86 22.91 26.19 16.77
C PHE A 86 22.90 25.42 18.10
N THR A 87 21.78 25.50 18.81
CA THR A 87 21.53 24.74 20.04
C THR A 87 20.68 23.53 19.69
N ILE A 88 21.18 22.33 20.01
CA ILE A 88 20.47 21.08 19.75
C ILE A 88 19.47 20.84 20.87
N ASP A 89 18.20 20.69 20.52
CA ASP A 89 17.12 20.35 21.46
C ASP A 89 16.81 18.85 21.44
N ASN A 90 16.86 18.21 20.27
CA ASN A 90 16.60 16.78 20.11
C ASN A 90 17.41 16.19 18.96
N VAL A 91 17.78 14.92 19.09
CA VAL A 91 18.44 14.14 18.04
C VAL A 91 17.71 12.83 17.86
N SER A 92 17.44 12.48 16.60
CA SER A 92 16.86 11.19 16.22
C SER A 92 17.71 10.54 15.12
N TYR A 93 17.71 9.21 15.05
CA TYR A 93 18.43 8.45 14.03
C TYR A 93 17.52 7.38 13.44
N SER A 94 17.43 7.32 12.12
CA SER A 94 16.64 6.33 11.39
C SER A 94 17.27 6.03 10.04
N GLY A 95 17.47 4.76 9.70
CA GLY A 95 17.85 4.35 8.34
C GLY A 95 19.19 4.90 7.81
N GLY A 96 20.11 5.34 8.68
CA GLY A 96 21.34 6.03 8.26
C GLY A 96 21.28 7.55 8.33
N ASP A 97 20.10 8.11 8.57
CA ASP A 97 19.86 9.55 8.67
C ASP A 97 19.73 9.98 10.13
N MET A 98 20.49 11.01 10.49
CA MET A 98 20.47 11.67 11.78
C MET A 98 19.74 13.02 11.65
N LEU A 99 18.63 13.17 12.37
CA LEU A 99 17.90 14.41 12.46
C LEU A 99 18.38 15.19 13.68
N PHE A 100 18.86 16.41 13.46
CA PHE A 100 19.13 17.40 14.51
C PHE A 100 18.00 18.41 14.54
N TYR A 101 17.20 18.39 15.59
CA TYR A 101 16.20 19.41 15.86
C TYR A 101 16.74 20.37 16.91
N GLY A 102 16.59 21.67 16.67
CA GLY A 102 17.16 22.68 17.53
C GLY A 102 16.79 24.09 17.13
N ARG A 103 17.54 25.05 17.67
CA ARG A 103 17.32 26.49 17.48
C ARG A 103 18.61 27.19 17.06
N LEU A 104 18.49 28.12 16.12
CA LEU A 104 19.59 29.01 15.75
C LEU A 104 19.80 30.09 16.82
N ALA A 105 20.94 30.78 16.73
CA ALA A 105 21.25 31.92 17.61
C ALA A 105 20.18 33.02 17.61
N ASN A 106 19.40 33.15 16.54
CA ASN A 106 18.29 34.10 16.42
C ASN A 106 16.96 33.58 17.01
N GLY A 107 16.94 32.37 17.58
CA GLY A 107 15.75 31.72 18.14
C GLY A 107 14.90 30.94 17.12
N THR A 108 15.20 31.01 15.82
CA THR A 108 14.49 30.26 14.78
C THR A 108 14.71 28.76 14.97
N ARG A 109 13.64 27.97 14.95
CA ARG A 109 13.75 26.50 15.07
C ARG A 109 14.12 25.90 13.72
N LYS A 110 15.00 24.91 13.74
CA LYS A 110 15.45 24.19 12.55
C LYS A 110 15.55 22.70 12.79
N ALA A 111 15.31 21.96 11.73
CA ALA A 111 15.49 20.53 11.64
C ALA A 111 16.48 20.23 10.49
N LEU A 112 17.64 19.68 10.82
CA LEU A 112 18.71 19.37 9.87
C LEU A 112 18.85 17.85 9.77
N VAL A 113 18.79 17.29 8.55
CA VAL A 113 18.93 15.84 8.32
C VAL A 113 20.31 15.56 7.75
N PHE A 114 21.09 14.72 8.43
CA PHE A 114 22.45 14.35 8.06
C PHE A 114 22.54 12.85 7.82
N ASN A 115 22.97 12.44 6.63
CA ASN A 115 23.15 11.02 6.34
C ASN A 115 24.58 10.58 6.71
N VAL A 116 24.68 9.61 7.61
CA VAL A 116 25.94 9.14 8.19
C VAL A 116 26.79 8.40 7.16
N SER A 117 26.18 7.70 6.20
CA SER A 117 26.88 6.95 5.16
C SER A 117 27.49 7.84 4.08
N SER A 118 26.79 8.93 3.70
CA SER A 118 27.23 9.88 2.67
C SER A 118 27.98 11.09 3.23
N GLY A 119 27.92 11.31 4.55
CA GLY A 119 28.66 12.36 5.25
C GLY A 119 28.20 13.78 4.90
N ARG A 120 26.93 13.97 4.55
CA ARG A 120 26.38 15.27 4.15
C ARG A 120 24.97 15.48 4.70
N PHE A 121 24.57 16.76 4.78
CA PHE A 121 23.18 17.12 5.02
C PHE A 121 22.33 16.81 3.78
N LEU A 122 21.20 16.14 4.01
CA LEU A 122 20.17 15.85 3.02
C LEU A 122 19.08 16.92 3.00
N ALA A 123 18.77 17.51 4.16
CA ALA A 123 17.71 18.52 4.28
C ALA A 123 18.05 19.59 5.33
N ASP A 124 17.62 20.81 5.02
CA ASP A 124 17.60 21.96 5.93
C ASP A 124 16.17 22.49 5.98
N VAL A 125 15.50 22.29 7.12
CA VAL A 125 14.09 22.63 7.31
C VAL A 125 13.98 23.69 8.40
N THR A 126 13.36 24.82 8.06
CA THR A 126 12.97 25.84 9.06
C THR A 126 11.60 25.49 9.62
N VAL A 127 11.47 25.52 10.94
CA VAL A 127 10.24 25.14 11.65
C VAL A 127 9.63 26.37 12.31
N ASP A 128 8.60 26.92 11.69
CA ASP A 128 7.82 28.03 12.25
C ASP A 128 6.62 27.47 13.01
N GLY A 129 6.39 27.99 14.22
CA GLY A 129 5.19 27.68 15.00
C GLY A 129 4.03 28.58 14.56
N GLN A 130 2.87 27.98 14.26
CA GLN A 130 1.59 28.69 14.25
C GLN A 130 1.09 28.86 15.68
#